data_AF-A0A1J7I2T0-F1
#
_entry.id   AF-A0A1J7I2T0-F1
#
_cell.length_a   1.000
_cell.length_b   1.000
_cell.length_c   1.000
_cell.angle_alpha   90.00
_cell.angle_beta   90.00
_cell.angle_gamma   90.00
#
_symmetry.space_group_name_H-M   'P 1'
#
loop_
_entity.id
_entity.type
_entity.pdbx_description
1 polymer ?
#
loop_
_entity_poly.entity_id
_entity_poly.type
_entity_poly.pdbx_seq_one_letter_code
_entity_poly.pdbx_strand_id
1 'polypeptide(L)'
;MNGVPIIGDRLQKFNMLKEFITVIFNKAVEDTAYCAIYAKLLSDLNKNLAPLPSLKPFGKDITVKRILPNIFQSCLKAADKKLIPLGNIPFIVELFNQKLVPEWIVHQVLNHLLGISWLPTEYIDALCQLLNSIGKRLDKSPKSLKVINDMHFRRLKEFSTNTLLPSKLRFMVCDVLNLRANKWYRFSDPDLIRNDSLLHGKVFSFLEEYFSDMDSVDVVRCVKCLFSPAYHPDIVKEAILLGLSSSPPCVEGVMDFLMCLFISYTFSARDIVEGCLLFASLVDDIAIDFPESPSNFGEIIAELVMAGCLDFMALRDIFREVVLCNFPDLIYGSFLSVMSRYTLHDFLSIDLESLKE
;
A
#
# COMPACT_ATOMS: atom_id res chain seq x y z
N MET A 1 -45.58 42.06 -31.89
CA MET A 1 -45.36 40.60 -31.81
C MET A 1 -43.85 40.34 -31.77
N ASN A 2 -43.20 40.44 -30.61
CA ASN A 2 -41.73 40.30 -30.47
C ASN A 2 -41.36 39.19 -29.48
N GLY A 3 -41.96 38.01 -29.64
CA GLY A 3 -41.58 36.81 -28.88
C GLY A 3 -40.90 35.81 -29.81
N VAL A 4 -39.82 35.19 -29.32
CA VAL A 4 -39.11 34.03 -29.89
C VAL A 4 -37.92 34.31 -30.84
N PRO A 5 -36.87 35.02 -30.38
CA PRO A 5 -35.48 34.73 -30.79
C PRO A 5 -34.66 33.98 -29.71
N ILE A 6 -35.16 33.95 -28.48
CA ILE A 6 -34.35 33.61 -27.29
C ILE A 6 -34.16 32.09 -27.10
N ILE A 7 -35.09 31.26 -27.57
CA ILE A 7 -34.98 29.79 -27.41
C ILE A 7 -34.00 29.19 -28.43
N GLY A 8 -34.05 29.66 -29.69
CA GLY A 8 -33.16 29.18 -30.76
C GLY A 8 -31.68 29.48 -30.46
N ASP A 9 -31.36 30.72 -30.06
CA ASP A 9 -29.99 31.11 -29.69
C ASP A 9 -29.47 30.31 -28.47
N ARG A 10 -30.33 30.07 -27.46
CA ARG A 10 -29.97 29.23 -26.31
C ARG A 10 -29.68 27.78 -26.69
N LEU A 11 -30.48 27.21 -27.59
CA LEU A 11 -30.29 25.84 -28.07
C LEU A 11 -29.00 25.70 -28.88
N GLN A 12 -28.70 26.69 -29.72
CA GLN A 12 -27.47 26.72 -30.51
C GLN A 12 -26.23 26.77 -29.60
N LYS A 13 -26.20 27.68 -28.61
CA LYS A 13 -25.11 27.77 -27.63
C LYS A 13 -24.93 26.48 -26.83
N PHE A 14 -26.03 25.84 -26.44
CA PHE A 14 -26.00 24.54 -25.79
C PHE A 14 -25.40 23.45 -26.68
N ASN A 15 -25.83 23.35 -27.93
CA ASN A 15 -25.32 22.35 -28.87
C ASN A 15 -23.84 22.56 -29.16
N MET A 16 -23.40 23.79 -29.41
CA MET A 16 -21.98 24.11 -29.61
C MET A 16 -21.13 23.71 -28.39
N LEU A 17 -21.59 24.01 -27.18
CA LEU A 17 -20.89 23.61 -25.95
C LEU A 17 -20.84 22.09 -25.81
N LYS A 18 -21.95 21.40 -26.08
CA LYS A 18 -22.03 19.93 -26.01
C LYS A 18 -21.10 19.28 -27.04
N GLU A 19 -21.09 19.77 -28.26
CA GLU A 19 -20.21 19.30 -29.34
C GLU A 19 -18.74 19.52 -28.98
N PHE A 20 -18.38 20.71 -28.50
CA PHE A 20 -17.03 21.00 -28.05
C PHE A 20 -16.56 20.05 -26.94
N ILE A 21 -17.38 19.84 -25.91
CA ILE A 21 -17.06 18.89 -24.83
C ILE A 21 -16.95 17.46 -25.38
N THR A 22 -17.80 17.07 -26.33
CA THR A 22 -17.75 15.74 -26.96
C THR A 22 -16.47 15.55 -27.77
N VAL A 23 -16.02 16.57 -28.49
CA VAL A 23 -14.75 16.55 -29.23
C VAL A 23 -13.57 16.40 -28.27
N ILE A 24 -13.52 17.18 -27.18
CA ILE A 24 -12.48 17.03 -26.16
C ILE A 24 -12.51 15.63 -25.56
N PHE A 25 -13.71 15.12 -25.26
CA PHE A 25 -13.88 13.79 -24.69
C PHE A 25 -13.30 12.72 -25.60
N ASN A 26 -13.67 12.71 -26.88
CA ASN A 26 -13.16 11.76 -27.85
C ASN A 26 -11.64 11.90 -28.04
N LYS A 27 -11.12 13.14 -28.04
CA LYS A 27 -9.69 13.36 -28.17
C LYS A 27 -8.90 12.88 -26.96
N ALA A 28 -9.47 13.00 -25.75
CA ALA A 28 -8.87 12.45 -24.54
C ALA A 28 -8.81 10.91 -24.55
N VAL A 29 -9.72 10.25 -25.27
CA VAL A 29 -9.67 8.79 -25.48
C VAL A 29 -8.52 8.39 -26.38
N GLU A 30 -8.31 9.15 -27.45
CA GLU A 30 -7.23 8.92 -28.42
C GLU A 30 -5.86 9.25 -27.83
N ASP A 31 -5.72 10.42 -27.19
CA ASP A 31 -4.46 10.96 -26.71
C ASP A 31 -4.40 10.99 -25.17
N THR A 32 -4.28 9.80 -24.58
CA THR A 32 -4.35 9.60 -23.12
C THR A 32 -3.29 10.37 -22.33
N ALA A 33 -2.15 10.69 -22.95
CA ALA A 33 -1.08 11.49 -22.37
C ALA A 33 -1.49 12.93 -22.04
N TYR A 34 -2.53 13.46 -22.70
CA TYR A 34 -2.99 14.84 -22.53
C TYR A 34 -4.28 14.96 -21.70
N CYS A 35 -4.76 13.87 -21.10
CA CYS A 35 -5.96 13.83 -20.25
C CYS A 35 -5.98 14.95 -19.18
N ALA A 36 -4.85 15.21 -18.53
CA ALA A 36 -4.74 16.25 -17.50
C ALA A 36 -4.97 17.66 -18.10
N ILE A 37 -4.44 17.92 -19.29
CA ILE A 37 -4.59 19.20 -20.00
C ILE A 37 -6.04 19.37 -20.44
N TYR A 38 -6.66 18.33 -21.01
CA TYR A 38 -8.07 18.36 -21.40
C TYR A 38 -9.00 18.58 -20.21
N ALA A 39 -8.76 17.91 -19.08
CA ALA A 39 -9.54 18.10 -17.87
C ALA A 39 -9.39 19.51 -17.30
N LYS A 40 -8.17 20.07 -17.35
CA LYS A 40 -7.89 21.44 -16.94
C LYS A 40 -8.60 22.45 -17.84
N LEU A 41 -8.58 22.26 -19.16
CA LEU A 41 -9.31 23.08 -20.12
C LEU A 41 -10.82 23.10 -19.82
N LEU A 42 -11.43 21.93 -19.56
CA LEU A 42 -12.84 21.83 -19.18
C LEU A 42 -13.14 22.50 -17.83
N SER A 43 -12.19 22.45 -16.90
CA SER A 43 -12.29 23.11 -15.58
C SER A 43 -12.30 24.62 -15.73
N ASP A 44 -11.41 25.16 -16.55
CA ASP A 44 -11.30 26.60 -16.81
C ASP A 44 -12.48 27.10 -17.64
N LEU A 45 -12.94 26.32 -18.63
CA LEU A 45 -14.19 26.60 -19.34
C LEU A 45 -15.37 26.65 -18.38
N ASN A 46 -15.50 25.70 -17.45
CA ASN A 46 -16.60 25.69 -16.47
C ASN A 46 -16.56 26.89 -15.51
N LYS A 47 -15.38 27.47 -15.24
CA LYS A 47 -15.24 28.64 -14.37
C LYS A 47 -15.53 29.94 -15.09
N ASN A 48 -15.11 30.05 -16.35
CA ASN A 48 -15.18 31.29 -17.12
C ASN A 48 -16.48 31.43 -17.93
N LEU A 49 -17.15 30.31 -18.24
CA LEU A 49 -18.41 30.34 -18.96
C LEU A 49 -19.57 30.62 -17.99
N ALA A 50 -20.37 31.65 -18.28
CA ALA A 50 -21.61 31.90 -17.56
C ALA A 50 -22.58 30.70 -17.72
N PRO A 51 -23.28 30.27 -16.65
CA PRO A 51 -24.25 29.20 -16.74
C PRO A 51 -25.32 29.51 -17.80
N LEU A 52 -25.57 28.54 -18.69
CA LEU A 52 -26.59 28.68 -19.72
C LEU A 52 -27.97 28.46 -19.09
N PRO A 53 -28.98 29.32 -19.34
CA PRO A 53 -30.33 29.10 -18.81
C PRO A 53 -30.89 27.75 -19.25
N SER A 54 -31.63 27.08 -18.37
CA SER A 54 -32.18 25.76 -18.69
C SER A 54 -33.10 25.78 -19.90
N LEU A 55 -33.01 24.73 -20.72
CA LEU A 55 -33.92 24.51 -21.86
C LEU A 55 -35.35 24.13 -21.42
N LYS A 56 -35.53 23.69 -20.17
CA LYS A 56 -36.84 23.33 -19.57
C LYS A 56 -37.31 24.43 -18.61
N PRO A 57 -38.63 24.66 -18.45
CA PRO A 57 -39.15 25.54 -17.39
C PRO A 57 -38.70 25.05 -16.02
N PHE A 58 -38.24 25.95 -15.13
CA PHE A 58 -37.74 25.66 -13.78
C PHE A 58 -36.57 24.66 -13.73
N GLY A 59 -35.85 24.46 -14.83
CA GLY A 59 -34.67 23.61 -14.86
C GLY A 59 -33.47 24.30 -14.21
N LYS A 60 -32.51 23.50 -13.72
CA LYS A 60 -31.19 24.03 -13.36
C LYS A 60 -30.43 24.43 -14.61
N ASP A 61 -29.68 25.52 -14.48
CA ASP A 61 -28.79 26.02 -15.51
C ASP A 61 -27.81 24.95 -15.99
N ILE A 62 -27.48 25.04 -17.26
CA ILE A 62 -26.61 24.12 -17.96
C ILE A 62 -25.17 24.63 -17.83
N THR A 63 -24.33 23.77 -17.29
CA THR A 63 -22.89 23.98 -17.10
C THR A 63 -22.13 22.76 -17.62
N VAL A 64 -20.80 22.88 -17.78
CA VAL A 64 -19.95 21.74 -18.17
C VAL A 64 -20.13 20.57 -17.20
N LYS A 65 -20.21 20.85 -15.88
CA LYS A 65 -20.47 19.85 -14.83
C LYS A 65 -21.80 19.09 -14.98
N ARG A 66 -22.77 19.66 -15.71
CA ARG A 66 -24.07 19.03 -15.96
C ARG A 66 -24.11 18.27 -17.28
N ILE A 67 -23.30 18.67 -18.26
CA ILE A 67 -23.21 18.00 -19.57
C ILE A 67 -22.29 16.77 -19.48
N LEU A 68 -21.12 16.93 -18.86
CA LEU A 68 -20.06 15.93 -18.89
C LEU A 68 -20.46 14.56 -18.32
N PRO A 69 -21.14 14.46 -17.16
CA PRO A 69 -21.59 13.17 -16.64
C PRO A 69 -22.59 12.47 -17.56
N ASN A 70 -23.44 13.24 -18.27
CA ASN A 70 -24.42 12.67 -19.20
C ASN A 70 -23.74 12.10 -20.45
N ILE A 71 -22.71 12.78 -20.98
CA ILE A 71 -21.90 12.26 -22.10
C ILE A 71 -21.27 10.94 -21.69
N PHE A 72 -20.63 10.89 -20.53
CA PHE A 72 -20.00 9.67 -20.03
C PHE A 72 -21.01 8.53 -19.82
N GLN A 73 -22.16 8.84 -19.22
CA GLN A 73 -23.22 7.85 -19.02
C GLN A 73 -23.75 7.30 -20.36
N SER A 74 -23.91 8.15 -21.38
CA SER A 74 -24.27 7.72 -22.73
C SER A 74 -23.21 6.81 -23.34
N CYS A 75 -21.92 7.12 -23.16
CA CYS A 75 -20.81 6.28 -23.63
C CYS A 75 -20.79 4.92 -22.93
N LEU A 76 -20.97 4.88 -21.61
CA LEU A 76 -21.06 3.62 -20.85
C LEU A 76 -22.24 2.76 -21.31
N LYS A 77 -23.41 3.36 -21.54
CA LYS A 77 -24.59 2.64 -22.05
C LYS A 77 -24.37 2.11 -23.47
N ALA A 78 -23.69 2.86 -24.32
CA ALA A 78 -23.35 2.42 -25.68
C ALA A 78 -22.33 1.27 -25.69
N ALA A 79 -21.49 1.20 -24.67
CA ALA A 79 -20.55 0.10 -24.45
C ALA A 79 -21.24 -1.17 -23.88
N ASP A 80 -22.53 -1.39 -24.15
CA ASP A 80 -23.37 -2.48 -23.62
C ASP A 80 -22.71 -3.87 -23.81
N LYS A 81 -21.93 -4.29 -22.78
CA LYS A 81 -20.98 -5.43 -22.75
C LYS A 81 -19.67 -5.31 -23.53
N LYS A 82 -19.41 -4.21 -24.23
CA LYS A 82 -18.09 -3.89 -24.78
C LYS A 82 -17.20 -3.24 -23.72
N LEU A 83 -15.89 -3.36 -23.88
CA LEU A 83 -14.95 -2.66 -23.02
C LEU A 83 -15.07 -1.16 -23.26
N ILE A 84 -15.14 -0.39 -22.17
CA ILE A 84 -15.03 1.06 -22.26
C ILE A 84 -13.70 1.40 -22.90
N PRO A 85 -13.58 2.39 -23.80
CA PRO A 85 -12.27 2.77 -24.34
C PRO A 85 -11.25 3.00 -23.22
N LEU A 86 -10.07 2.38 -23.31
CA LEU A 86 -9.06 2.40 -22.25
C LEU A 86 -8.71 3.85 -21.82
N GLY A 87 -8.63 4.77 -22.79
CA GLY A 87 -8.37 6.19 -22.55
C GLY A 87 -9.42 6.91 -21.71
N ASN A 88 -10.63 6.37 -21.57
CA ASN A 88 -11.64 6.91 -20.67
C ASN A 88 -11.22 6.82 -19.19
N ILE A 89 -10.45 5.80 -18.82
CA ILE A 89 -10.06 5.54 -17.43
C ILE A 89 -9.11 6.63 -16.88
N PRO A 90 -7.96 6.93 -17.51
CA PRO A 90 -7.12 8.03 -17.06
C PRO A 90 -7.84 9.38 -17.17
N PHE A 91 -8.67 9.59 -18.21
CA PHE A 91 -9.40 10.85 -18.33
C PHE A 91 -10.41 11.06 -17.20
N ILE A 92 -11.12 10.01 -16.77
CA ILE A 92 -12.08 10.16 -15.68
C ILE A 92 -11.41 10.46 -14.34
N VAL A 93 -10.22 9.90 -14.10
CA VAL A 93 -9.40 10.22 -12.93
C VAL A 93 -9.12 11.73 -12.89
N GLU A 94 -8.67 12.29 -14.02
CA GLU A 94 -8.39 13.72 -14.14
C GLU A 94 -9.64 14.59 -13.96
N LEU A 95 -10.76 14.21 -14.57
CA LEU A 95 -12.03 14.91 -14.40
C LEU A 95 -12.53 14.89 -12.94
N PHE A 96 -12.33 13.77 -12.22
CA PHE A 96 -12.72 13.63 -10.83
C PHE A 96 -11.80 14.45 -9.89
N ASN A 97 -10.52 14.55 -10.23
CA ASN A 97 -9.57 15.45 -9.57
C ASN A 97 -9.95 16.92 -9.74
N GLN A 98 -10.43 17.30 -10.93
CA GLN A 98 -10.96 18.65 -11.19
C GLN A 98 -12.37 18.92 -10.62
N LYS A 99 -12.99 17.95 -9.93
CA LYS A 99 -14.38 18.02 -9.42
C LYS A 99 -15.41 18.35 -10.53
N LEU A 100 -15.14 17.88 -11.75
CA LEU A 100 -16.02 18.05 -12.91
C LEU A 100 -17.01 16.90 -13.05
N VAL A 101 -16.60 15.69 -12.65
CA VAL A 101 -17.49 14.53 -12.56
C VAL A 101 -17.77 14.17 -11.11
N PRO A 102 -19.00 13.74 -10.80
CA PRO A 102 -19.37 13.25 -9.48
C PRO A 102 -18.87 11.82 -9.24
N GLU A 103 -18.75 11.47 -7.97
CA GLU A 103 -18.28 10.17 -7.48
C GLU A 103 -19.06 8.97 -8.03
N TRP A 104 -20.39 9.09 -8.19
CA TRP A 104 -21.21 7.98 -8.71
C TRP A 104 -20.81 7.55 -10.12
N ILE A 105 -20.23 8.43 -10.95
CA ILE A 105 -19.73 8.04 -12.26
C ILE A 105 -18.52 7.10 -12.10
N VAL A 106 -17.62 7.41 -11.16
CA VAL A 106 -16.45 6.56 -10.86
C VAL A 106 -16.90 5.17 -10.42
N HIS A 107 -17.86 5.08 -9.51
CA HIS A 107 -18.43 3.79 -9.10
C HIS A 107 -19.07 3.04 -10.25
N GLN A 108 -19.72 3.75 -11.19
CA GLN A 108 -20.28 3.12 -12.38
C GLN A 108 -19.20 2.52 -13.28
N VAL A 109 -18.06 3.20 -13.44
CA VAL A 109 -16.87 2.65 -14.14
C VAL A 109 -16.32 1.42 -13.42
N LEU A 110 -16.12 1.51 -12.11
CA LEU A 110 -15.62 0.40 -11.30
C LEU A 110 -16.54 -0.82 -11.39
N ASN A 111 -17.85 -0.63 -11.30
CA ASN A 111 -18.84 -1.70 -11.45
C ASN A 111 -18.79 -2.34 -12.84
N HIS A 112 -18.64 -1.52 -13.89
CA HIS A 112 -18.51 -2.04 -15.26
C HIS A 112 -17.25 -2.88 -15.41
N LEU A 113 -16.09 -2.38 -14.98
CA LEU A 113 -14.80 -3.09 -15.12
C LEU A 113 -14.75 -4.37 -14.28
N LEU A 114 -15.15 -4.30 -13.01
CA LEU A 114 -15.12 -5.43 -12.08
C LEU A 114 -16.22 -6.48 -12.36
N GLY A 115 -17.25 -6.10 -13.12
CA GLY A 115 -18.33 -6.98 -13.55
C GLY A 115 -17.98 -7.87 -14.75
N ILE A 116 -16.86 -7.61 -15.44
CA ILE A 116 -16.43 -8.39 -16.60
C ILE A 116 -15.66 -9.64 -16.12
N SER A 117 -16.18 -10.82 -16.42
CA SER A 117 -15.58 -12.10 -15.99
C SER A 117 -14.17 -12.33 -16.54
N TRP A 118 -13.89 -11.86 -17.75
CA TRP A 118 -12.59 -11.93 -18.40
C TRP A 118 -12.14 -10.52 -18.78
N LEU A 119 -11.71 -9.75 -17.78
CA LEU A 119 -11.19 -8.41 -17.99
C LEU A 119 -9.79 -8.51 -18.63
N PRO A 120 -9.53 -7.86 -19.78
CA PRO A 120 -8.20 -7.91 -20.38
C PRO A 120 -7.15 -7.30 -19.46
N THR A 121 -5.91 -7.75 -19.64
CA THR A 121 -4.77 -7.40 -18.79
C THR A 121 -4.52 -5.90 -18.69
N GLU A 122 -4.61 -5.17 -19.81
CA GLU A 122 -4.43 -3.72 -19.88
C GLU A 122 -5.45 -2.94 -19.01
N TYR A 123 -6.67 -3.47 -18.89
CA TYR A 123 -7.71 -2.87 -18.06
C TYR A 123 -7.51 -3.12 -16.58
N ILE A 124 -6.87 -4.22 -16.20
CA ILE A 124 -6.48 -4.49 -14.81
C ILE A 124 -5.46 -3.45 -14.35
N ASP A 125 -4.46 -3.14 -15.19
CA ASP A 125 -3.51 -2.08 -14.90
C ASP A 125 -4.19 -0.72 -14.77
N ALA A 126 -5.01 -0.33 -15.75
CA ALA A 126 -5.74 0.94 -15.69
C ALA A 126 -6.69 1.04 -14.48
N LEU A 127 -7.33 -0.06 -14.09
CA LEU A 127 -8.15 -0.15 -12.88
C LEU A 127 -7.31 0.07 -11.62
N CYS A 128 -6.14 -0.58 -11.52
CA CYS A 128 -5.22 -0.41 -10.40
C CYS A 128 -4.70 1.03 -10.32
N GLN A 129 -4.36 1.65 -11.45
CA GLN A 129 -3.94 3.05 -11.52
C GLN A 129 -5.05 4.02 -11.08
N LEU A 130 -6.29 3.79 -11.52
CA LEU A 130 -7.45 4.56 -11.06
C LEU A 130 -7.60 4.47 -9.54
N LEU A 131 -7.62 3.26 -8.98
CA LEU A 131 -7.76 3.07 -7.53
C LEU A 131 -6.59 3.68 -6.76
N ASN A 132 -5.36 3.58 -7.28
CA ASN A 132 -4.18 4.21 -6.70
C ASN A 132 -4.27 5.75 -6.65
N SER A 133 -4.95 6.37 -7.61
CA SER A 133 -5.11 7.82 -7.69
C SER A 133 -6.26 8.36 -6.82
N ILE A 134 -7.44 7.74 -6.90
CA ILE A 134 -8.67 8.30 -6.31
C ILE A 134 -9.25 7.47 -5.17
N GLY A 135 -8.71 6.28 -4.89
CA GLY A 135 -9.22 5.35 -3.88
C GLY A 135 -9.31 5.92 -2.46
N LYS A 136 -8.29 6.67 -2.00
CA LYS A 136 -8.31 7.37 -0.70
C LYS A 136 -9.49 8.33 -0.57
N ARG A 137 -9.85 9.02 -1.65
CA ARG A 137 -10.98 9.95 -1.69
C ARG A 137 -12.31 9.21 -1.72
N LEU A 138 -12.36 8.09 -2.44
CA LEU A 138 -13.54 7.22 -2.48
C LEU A 138 -13.83 6.66 -1.08
N ASP A 139 -12.84 6.17 -0.34
CA ASP A 139 -13.09 5.58 0.99
C ASP A 139 -13.46 6.58 2.09
N LYS A 140 -13.14 7.88 1.91
CA LYS A 140 -13.53 8.94 2.85
C LYS A 140 -14.91 9.54 2.58
N SER A 141 -15.55 9.19 1.48
CA SER A 141 -16.82 9.83 1.11
C SER A 141 -17.96 9.33 1.99
N PRO A 142 -18.83 10.22 2.52
CA PRO A 142 -20.02 9.82 3.25
C PRO A 142 -21.10 9.19 2.34
N LYS A 143 -20.99 9.38 1.01
CA LYS A 143 -21.95 8.87 0.02
C LYS A 143 -21.59 7.48 -0.50
N SER A 144 -20.31 7.12 -0.50
CA SER A 144 -19.88 5.73 -0.49
C SER A 144 -20.17 5.19 0.90
N LEU A 145 -21.37 4.65 1.11
CA LEU A 145 -21.56 3.69 2.20
C LEU A 145 -20.43 2.67 2.01
N LYS A 146 -19.51 2.54 2.98
CA LYS A 146 -18.35 1.60 2.98
C LYS A 146 -18.60 0.34 2.14
N VAL A 147 -19.79 -0.22 2.31
CA VAL A 147 -20.47 -1.26 1.52
C VAL A 147 -20.17 -1.27 0.01
N ILE A 148 -20.31 -0.15 -0.73
CA ILE A 148 -20.07 -0.12 -2.19
C ILE A 148 -18.59 -0.33 -2.51
N ASN A 149 -17.69 0.40 -1.82
CA ASN A 149 -16.26 0.20 -1.99
C ASN A 149 -15.85 -1.20 -1.54
N ASP A 150 -16.41 -1.70 -0.44
CA ASP A 150 -16.15 -3.06 0.05
C ASP A 150 -16.57 -4.11 -0.97
N MET A 151 -17.67 -3.90 -1.68
CA MET A 151 -18.07 -4.75 -2.81
C MET A 151 -17.05 -4.69 -3.97
N HIS A 152 -16.58 -3.49 -4.35
CA HIS A 152 -15.55 -3.36 -5.38
C HIS A 152 -14.25 -4.09 -4.99
N PHE A 153 -13.79 -3.92 -3.75
CA PHE A 153 -12.56 -4.53 -3.26
C PHE A 153 -12.68 -6.03 -3.03
N ARG A 154 -13.86 -6.53 -2.64
CA ARG A 154 -14.16 -7.96 -2.59
C ARG A 154 -14.04 -8.58 -3.98
N ARG A 155 -14.60 -7.92 -5.00
CA ARG A 155 -14.49 -8.38 -6.40
C ARG A 155 -13.06 -8.28 -6.91
N LEU A 156 -12.34 -7.22 -6.53
CA LEU A 156 -10.93 -7.04 -6.86
C LEU A 156 -10.04 -8.18 -6.31
N LYS A 157 -10.34 -8.69 -5.11
CA LYS A 157 -9.63 -9.82 -4.49
C LYS A 157 -9.70 -11.12 -5.31
N GLU A 158 -10.71 -11.28 -6.15
CA GLU A 158 -10.78 -12.44 -7.05
C GLU A 158 -9.70 -12.38 -8.14
N PHE A 159 -9.28 -11.18 -8.56
CA PHE A 159 -8.20 -11.01 -9.53
C PHE A 159 -6.82 -11.30 -8.91
N SER A 160 -6.62 -11.08 -7.60
CA SER A 160 -5.33 -11.39 -6.96
C SER A 160 -5.06 -12.88 -6.85
N THR A 161 -6.11 -13.71 -6.69
CA THR A 161 -5.97 -15.16 -6.54
C THR A 161 -6.14 -15.94 -7.85
N ASN A 162 -6.50 -15.26 -8.95
CA ASN A 162 -6.73 -15.89 -10.24
C ASN A 162 -5.41 -16.30 -10.91
N THR A 163 -5.07 -17.59 -10.85
CA THR A 163 -3.84 -18.17 -11.41
C THR A 163 -3.70 -18.04 -12.93
N LEU A 164 -4.79 -17.73 -13.65
CA LEU A 164 -4.77 -17.48 -15.10
C LEU A 164 -4.16 -16.13 -15.47
N LEU A 165 -4.08 -15.18 -14.53
CA LEU A 165 -3.47 -13.87 -14.76
C LEU A 165 -1.95 -13.94 -14.58
N PRO A 166 -1.16 -13.17 -15.34
CA PRO A 166 0.27 -13.02 -15.09
C PRO A 166 0.57 -12.57 -13.65
N SER A 167 1.62 -13.12 -13.04
CA SER A 167 2.00 -12.80 -11.65
C SER A 167 2.14 -11.29 -11.42
N LYS A 168 2.71 -10.55 -12.38
CA LYS A 168 2.82 -9.07 -12.33
C LYS A 168 1.47 -8.40 -12.07
N LEU A 169 0.40 -8.80 -12.75
CA LEU A 169 -0.92 -8.20 -12.57
C LEU A 169 -1.56 -8.60 -11.25
N ARG A 170 -1.39 -9.86 -10.83
CA ARG A 170 -1.84 -10.30 -9.50
C ARG A 170 -1.17 -9.49 -8.39
N PHE A 171 0.13 -9.24 -8.51
CA PHE A 171 0.87 -8.38 -7.58
C PHE A 171 0.37 -6.94 -7.59
N MET A 172 0.14 -6.34 -8.75
CA MET A 172 -0.44 -4.98 -8.83
C MET A 172 -1.81 -4.88 -8.13
N VAL A 173 -2.64 -5.93 -8.26
CA VAL A 173 -3.92 -6.01 -7.55
C VAL A 173 -3.71 -6.14 -6.03
N CYS A 174 -2.80 -7.01 -5.59
CA CYS A 174 -2.42 -7.16 -4.18
C CYS A 174 -1.90 -5.85 -3.58
N ASP A 175 -1.13 -5.06 -4.34
CA ASP A 175 -0.59 -3.78 -3.88
C ASP A 175 -1.71 -2.78 -3.60
N VAL A 176 -2.73 -2.72 -4.46
CA VAL A 176 -3.91 -1.87 -4.25
C VAL A 176 -4.75 -2.33 -3.06
N LEU A 177 -4.92 -3.65 -2.89
CA LEU A 177 -5.62 -4.23 -1.74
C LEU A 177 -4.91 -3.89 -0.42
N ASN A 178 -3.59 -4.08 -0.37
CA ASN A 178 -2.76 -3.73 0.78
C ASN A 178 -2.77 -2.23 1.05
N LEU A 179 -2.68 -1.40 0.00
CA LEU A 179 -2.74 0.05 0.15
C LEU A 179 -4.04 0.48 0.84
N ARG A 180 -5.18 -0.12 0.48
CA ARG A 180 -6.46 0.14 1.14
C ARG A 180 -6.47 -0.35 2.60
N ALA A 181 -5.97 -1.57 2.86
CA ALA A 181 -5.86 -2.12 4.22
C ALA A 181 -5.04 -1.18 5.13
N ASN A 182 -3.97 -0.60 4.57
CA ASN A 182 -3.12 0.40 5.20
C ASN A 182 -3.68 1.83 5.15
N LYS A 183 -5.00 1.99 5.06
CA LYS A 183 -5.72 3.29 5.08
C LYS A 183 -5.18 4.29 4.04
N TRP A 184 -4.72 3.79 2.88
CA TRP A 184 -4.21 4.56 1.74
C TRP A 184 -2.93 5.36 2.00
N TYR A 185 -2.10 4.93 2.93
CA TYR A 185 -0.78 5.52 3.12
C TYR A 185 0.28 4.76 2.33
N ARG A 186 1.14 5.50 1.63
CA ARG A 186 2.40 4.99 1.09
C ARG A 186 3.52 5.46 2.01
N PHE A 187 4.57 4.69 2.20
CA PHE A 187 5.66 5.14 3.08
C PHE A 187 6.53 6.24 2.50
N SER A 188 6.50 6.41 1.18
CA SER A 188 7.05 7.59 0.50
C SER A 188 6.18 8.85 0.70
N ASP A 189 5.08 8.76 1.45
CA ASP A 189 4.24 9.92 1.76
C ASP A 189 5.01 10.86 2.69
N PRO A 190 5.30 12.11 2.28
CA PRO A 190 6.07 13.06 3.07
C PRO A 190 5.48 13.31 4.46
N ASP A 191 4.17 13.11 4.62
CA ASP A 191 3.48 13.24 5.91
C ASP A 191 3.86 12.12 6.88
N LEU A 192 4.27 10.95 6.38
CA LEU A 192 4.72 9.81 7.19
C LEU A 192 6.18 9.95 7.62
N ILE A 193 7.03 10.42 6.69
CA ILE A 193 8.46 10.66 6.92
C ILE A 193 8.68 11.75 7.98
N ARG A 194 7.71 12.66 8.15
CA ARG A 194 7.79 13.79 9.10
C ARG A 194 7.23 13.47 10.49
N ASN A 195 6.65 12.29 10.72
CA ASN A 195 5.96 11.98 11.97
C ASN A 195 6.32 10.59 12.51
N ASP A 196 7.37 10.55 13.33
CA ASP A 196 7.89 9.35 13.98
C ASP A 196 6.83 8.59 14.79
N SER A 197 5.89 9.28 15.44
CA SER A 197 4.82 8.63 16.22
C SER A 197 3.84 7.85 15.34
N LEU A 198 3.56 8.37 14.13
CA LEU A 198 2.65 7.74 13.17
C LEU A 198 3.31 6.55 12.47
N LEU A 199 4.63 6.65 12.26
CA LEU A 199 5.47 5.58 11.75
C LEU A 199 5.54 4.41 12.75
N HIS A 200 5.89 4.71 14.01
CA HIS A 200 5.96 3.72 15.08
C HIS A 200 4.63 2.98 15.26
N GLY A 201 3.51 3.69 15.30
CA GLY A 201 2.19 3.05 15.42
C GLY A 201 1.85 2.10 14.26
N LYS A 202 2.46 2.28 13.08
CA LYS A 202 2.26 1.39 11.93
C LYS A 202 3.18 0.18 11.96
N VAL A 203 4.45 0.37 12.32
CA VAL A 203 5.36 -0.75 12.55
C VAL A 203 4.75 -1.68 13.59
N PHE A 204 4.24 -1.10 14.67
CA PHE A 204 3.54 -1.82 15.73
C PHE A 204 2.33 -2.61 15.22
N SER A 205 1.36 -1.97 14.53
CA SER A 205 0.18 -2.68 14.01
C SER A 205 0.55 -3.77 12.98
N PHE A 206 1.57 -3.55 12.16
CA PHE A 206 2.06 -4.55 11.21
C PHE A 206 2.64 -5.77 11.93
N LEU A 207 3.47 -5.55 12.95
CA LEU A 207 4.08 -6.62 13.73
C LEU A 207 3.04 -7.38 14.57
N GLU A 208 2.07 -6.69 15.19
CA GLU A 208 0.95 -7.36 15.88
C GLU A 208 0.17 -8.29 14.95
N GLU A 209 -0.10 -7.87 13.71
CA GLU A 209 -0.75 -8.71 12.72
C GLU A 209 0.13 -9.91 12.35
N TYR A 210 1.45 -9.71 12.23
CA TYR A 210 2.40 -10.79 11.99
C TYR A 210 2.39 -11.84 13.09
N PHE A 211 2.60 -11.43 14.35
CA PHE A 211 2.66 -12.36 15.48
C PHE A 211 1.31 -13.03 15.79
N SER A 212 0.21 -12.52 15.21
CA SER A 212 -1.11 -13.12 15.37
C SER A 212 -1.41 -14.22 14.35
N ASP A 213 -1.22 -13.99 13.03
CA ASP A 213 -1.62 -14.97 12.00
C ASP A 213 -1.16 -14.67 10.55
N MET A 214 -0.06 -13.92 10.33
CA MET A 214 0.38 -13.54 8.96
C MET A 214 1.35 -14.57 8.34
N ASP A 215 1.15 -14.93 7.07
CA ASP A 215 2.08 -15.80 6.33
C ASP A 215 3.37 -15.06 5.90
N SER A 216 4.49 -15.79 5.91
CA SER A 216 5.85 -15.38 5.57
C SER A 216 6.00 -14.62 4.23
N VAL A 217 5.25 -15.02 3.20
CA VAL A 217 5.28 -14.36 1.88
C VAL A 217 4.69 -12.95 1.94
N ASP A 218 3.66 -12.75 2.75
CA ASP A 218 3.04 -11.44 2.92
C ASP A 218 3.92 -10.49 3.73
N VAL A 219 4.71 -11.00 4.68
CA VAL A 219 5.67 -10.24 5.48
C VAL A 219 6.74 -9.59 4.61
N VAL A 220 7.45 -10.39 3.79
CA VAL A 220 8.51 -9.89 2.90
C VAL A 220 7.98 -8.80 1.97
N ARG A 221 6.80 -9.02 1.41
CA ARG A 221 6.13 -8.07 0.54
C ARG A 221 5.73 -6.80 1.28
N CYS A 222 5.13 -6.94 2.46
CA CYS A 222 4.77 -5.80 3.31
C CYS A 222 6.00 -4.99 3.66
N VAL A 223 7.12 -5.60 4.08
CA VAL A 223 8.35 -4.86 4.39
C VAL A 223 8.88 -4.11 3.16
N LYS A 224 9.02 -4.78 2.01
CA LYS A 224 9.55 -4.17 0.76
C LYS A 224 8.65 -3.08 0.17
N CYS A 225 7.34 -3.24 0.24
CA CYS A 225 6.38 -2.32 -0.35
C CYS A 225 5.98 -1.18 0.60
N LEU A 226 6.00 -1.47 1.90
CA LEU A 226 5.49 -0.56 2.91
C LEU A 226 6.60 0.11 3.69
N PHE A 227 7.88 -0.27 3.68
CA PHE A 227 8.87 0.43 4.50
C PHE A 227 10.08 0.86 3.65
N SER A 228 10.60 2.06 3.91
CA SER A 228 11.88 2.48 3.32
C SER A 228 13.01 1.68 3.98
N PRO A 229 14.06 1.28 3.24
CA PRO A 229 15.21 0.60 3.84
C PRO A 229 15.86 1.33 5.02
N ALA A 230 15.74 2.66 5.05
CA ALA A 230 16.23 3.48 6.16
C ALA A 230 15.56 3.16 7.52
N TYR A 231 14.40 2.50 7.53
CA TYR A 231 13.67 2.12 8.74
C TYR A 231 13.79 0.63 9.07
N HIS A 232 14.53 -0.15 8.30
CA HIS A 232 14.71 -1.57 8.61
C HIS A 232 15.29 -1.82 10.02
N PRO A 233 16.29 -1.06 10.51
CA PRO A 233 16.76 -1.20 11.89
C PRO A 233 15.65 -0.97 12.93
N ASP A 234 14.78 0.02 12.71
CA ASP A 234 13.65 0.28 13.60
C ASP A 234 12.65 -0.88 13.60
N ILE A 235 12.37 -1.49 12.44
CA ILE A 235 11.49 -2.66 12.36
C ILE A 235 12.08 -3.85 13.11
N VAL A 236 13.39 -4.08 13.01
CA VAL A 236 14.09 -5.12 13.77
C VAL A 236 13.95 -4.86 15.27
N LYS A 237 14.25 -3.64 15.72
CA LYS A 237 14.11 -3.22 17.12
C LYS A 237 12.68 -3.43 17.65
N GLU A 238 11.68 -2.95 16.90
CA GLU A 238 10.27 -3.09 17.27
C GLU A 238 9.81 -4.56 17.28
N ALA A 239 10.32 -5.40 16.37
CA ALA A 239 9.99 -6.83 16.35
C ALA A 239 10.53 -7.55 17.59
N ILE A 240 11.78 -7.28 17.97
CA ILE A 240 12.38 -7.82 19.20
C ILE A 240 11.59 -7.32 20.42
N LEU A 241 11.29 -6.02 20.49
CA LEU A 241 10.49 -5.43 21.56
C LEU A 241 9.13 -6.11 21.69
N LEU A 242 8.35 -6.19 20.60
CA LEU A 242 7.00 -6.76 20.65
C LEU A 242 7.01 -8.24 21.04
N GLY A 243 7.95 -9.00 20.49
CA GLY A 243 8.09 -10.42 20.78
C GLY A 243 8.48 -10.69 22.24
N LEU A 244 9.37 -9.89 22.81
CA LEU A 244 9.85 -10.06 24.19
C LEU A 244 8.92 -9.42 25.24
N SER A 245 8.13 -8.43 24.86
CA SER A 245 7.07 -7.84 25.70
C SER A 245 5.74 -8.60 25.64
N SER A 246 5.69 -9.73 24.94
CA SER A 246 4.52 -10.62 24.89
C SER A 246 4.51 -11.59 26.07
N SER A 247 3.32 -12.07 26.45
CA SER A 247 3.15 -13.09 27.50
C SER A 247 2.38 -14.30 26.96
N PRO A 248 3.05 -15.43 26.68
CA PRO A 248 4.49 -15.70 26.87
C PRO A 248 5.38 -14.96 25.85
N PRO A 249 6.68 -14.75 26.14
CA PRO A 249 7.62 -14.16 25.19
C PRO A 249 7.78 -15.07 23.98
N CYS A 250 7.80 -14.48 22.78
CA CYS A 250 7.79 -15.18 21.51
C CYS A 250 9.16 -15.08 20.80
N VAL A 251 10.18 -15.74 21.36
CA VAL A 251 11.54 -15.75 20.78
C VAL A 251 11.55 -16.39 19.39
N GLU A 252 10.92 -17.56 19.25
CA GLU A 252 10.84 -18.30 17.98
C GLU A 252 10.20 -17.46 16.87
N GLY A 253 9.09 -16.77 17.16
CA GLY A 253 8.43 -15.92 16.17
C GLY A 253 9.28 -14.72 15.73
N VAL A 254 10.09 -14.15 16.64
CA VAL A 254 11.04 -13.08 16.31
C VAL A 254 12.14 -13.63 15.40
N MET A 255 12.65 -14.82 15.70
CA MET A 255 13.68 -15.47 14.90
C MET A 255 13.17 -15.82 13.50
N ASP A 256 11.99 -16.41 13.38
CA ASP A 256 11.35 -16.68 12.09
C ASP A 256 11.17 -15.41 11.26
N PHE A 257 10.75 -14.31 11.89
CA PHE A 257 10.57 -13.01 11.23
C PHE A 257 11.89 -12.48 10.65
N LEU A 258 12.93 -12.41 11.49
CA LEU A 258 14.24 -11.89 11.12
C LEU A 258 14.90 -12.76 10.06
N MET A 259 14.84 -14.09 10.22
CA MET A 259 15.37 -15.06 9.27
C MET A 259 14.68 -14.97 7.91
N CYS A 260 13.34 -14.89 7.89
CA CYS A 260 12.56 -14.75 6.67
C CYS A 260 12.97 -13.49 5.87
N LEU A 261 13.13 -12.35 6.56
CA LEU A 261 13.50 -11.08 5.92
C LEU A 261 14.96 -11.03 5.51
N PHE A 262 15.86 -11.71 6.23
CA PHE A 262 17.27 -11.83 5.88
C PHE A 262 17.46 -12.74 4.66
N ILE A 263 16.90 -13.96 4.67
CA ILE A 263 17.01 -14.92 3.56
C ILE A 263 16.40 -14.36 2.27
N SER A 264 15.33 -13.57 2.39
CA SER A 264 14.70 -12.90 1.24
C SER A 264 15.45 -11.64 0.74
N TYR A 265 16.64 -11.36 1.28
CA TYR A 265 17.46 -10.18 1.00
C TYR A 265 16.70 -8.85 1.21
N THR A 266 15.75 -8.84 2.13
CA THR A 266 15.00 -7.65 2.51
C THR A 266 15.75 -6.88 3.58
N PHE A 267 16.23 -7.59 4.61
CA PHE A 267 17.16 -7.07 5.59
C PHE A 267 18.59 -7.44 5.21
N SER A 268 19.48 -6.47 5.34
CA SER A 268 20.92 -6.70 5.34
C SER A 268 21.40 -7.08 6.75
N ALA A 269 22.60 -7.66 6.85
CA ALA A 269 23.22 -7.92 8.15
C ALA A 269 23.37 -6.62 8.97
N ARG A 270 23.64 -5.51 8.29
CA ARG A 270 23.72 -4.19 8.91
C ARG A 270 22.38 -3.77 9.55
N ASP A 271 21.26 -4.00 8.86
CA ASP A 271 19.94 -3.65 9.39
C ASP A 271 19.65 -4.42 10.69
N ILE A 272 20.01 -5.71 10.73
CA ILE A 272 19.86 -6.55 11.93
C ILE A 272 20.75 -6.03 13.06
N VAL A 273 22.04 -5.76 12.78
CA VAL A 273 22.98 -5.24 13.79
C VAL A 273 22.51 -3.92 14.38
N GLU A 274 22.16 -2.95 13.54
CA GLU A 274 21.68 -1.65 13.99
C GLU A 274 20.38 -1.79 14.79
N GLY A 275 19.46 -2.68 14.39
CA GLY A 275 18.25 -2.98 15.15
C GLY A 275 18.52 -3.61 16.52
N CYS A 276 19.46 -4.57 16.60
CA CYS A 276 19.89 -5.16 17.87
C CYS A 276 20.55 -4.12 18.79
N LEU A 277 21.36 -3.20 18.25
CA LEU A 277 21.97 -2.11 19.02
C LEU A 277 20.89 -1.15 19.57
N LEU A 278 19.90 -0.80 18.75
CA LEU A 278 18.76 0.00 19.21
C LEU A 278 17.99 -0.70 20.34
N PHE A 279 17.75 -2.01 20.23
CA PHE A 279 17.08 -2.76 21.30
C PHE A 279 17.95 -2.86 22.56
N ALA A 280 19.25 -3.11 22.43
CA ALA A 280 20.18 -3.18 23.55
C ALA A 280 20.16 -1.88 24.38
N SER A 281 20.04 -0.72 23.74
CA SER A 281 19.91 0.57 24.45
C SER A 281 18.63 0.74 25.28
N LEU A 282 17.62 -0.10 25.03
CA LEU A 282 16.31 -0.08 25.70
C LEU A 282 16.10 -1.25 26.66
N VAL A 283 17.02 -2.23 26.68
CA VAL A 283 16.82 -3.50 27.40
C VAL A 283 16.59 -3.30 28.89
N ASP A 284 17.24 -2.29 29.49
CA ASP A 284 17.10 -1.99 30.90
C ASP A 284 15.70 -1.48 31.26
N ASP A 285 15.12 -0.64 30.40
CA ASP A 285 13.76 -0.12 30.61
C ASP A 285 12.72 -1.23 30.43
N ILE A 286 12.91 -2.09 29.44
CA ILE A 286 12.02 -3.22 29.14
C ILE A 286 12.07 -4.26 30.28
N ALA A 287 13.25 -4.50 30.84
CA ALA A 287 13.45 -5.46 31.92
C ALA A 287 12.68 -5.11 33.20
N ILE A 288 12.28 -3.84 33.38
CA ILE A 288 11.45 -3.40 34.52
C ILE A 288 10.09 -4.11 34.48
N ASP A 289 9.45 -4.15 33.31
CA ASP A 289 8.15 -4.77 33.12
C ASP A 289 8.27 -6.25 32.74
N PHE A 290 9.34 -6.63 32.04
CA PHE A 290 9.57 -7.96 31.47
C PHE A 290 10.96 -8.49 31.86
N PRO A 291 11.13 -9.08 33.05
CA PRO A 291 12.44 -9.45 33.60
C PRO A 291 13.18 -10.55 32.82
N GLU A 292 12.48 -11.35 32.01
CA GLU A 292 13.09 -12.37 31.14
C GLU A 292 13.69 -11.78 29.86
N SER A 293 13.34 -10.54 29.51
CA SER A 293 13.77 -9.91 28.24
C SER A 293 15.29 -9.87 28.02
N PRO A 294 16.17 -9.66 29.03
CA PRO A 294 17.62 -9.76 28.81
C PRO A 294 18.05 -11.19 28.44
N SER A 295 17.52 -12.20 29.13
CA SER A 295 17.82 -13.61 28.84
C SER A 295 17.34 -14.01 27.44
N ASN A 296 16.11 -13.62 27.07
CA ASN A 296 15.57 -13.90 25.74
C ASN A 296 16.33 -13.14 24.63
N PHE A 297 16.81 -11.92 24.90
CA PHE A 297 17.64 -11.19 23.95
C PHE A 297 19.00 -11.89 23.71
N GLY A 298 19.61 -12.43 24.76
CA GLY A 298 20.81 -13.27 24.63
C GLY A 298 20.59 -14.52 23.78
N GLU A 299 19.39 -15.13 23.86
CA GLU A 299 19.01 -16.27 23.03
C GLU A 299 18.86 -15.89 21.55
N ILE A 300 18.16 -14.79 21.26
CA ILE A 300 18.02 -14.24 19.90
C ILE A 300 19.41 -13.98 19.27
N ILE A 301 20.33 -13.33 20.00
CA ILE A 301 21.67 -13.04 19.48
C ILE A 301 22.42 -14.34 19.15
N ALA A 302 22.33 -15.36 20.02
CA ALA A 302 22.99 -16.64 19.78
C ALA A 302 22.43 -17.34 18.54
N GLU A 303 21.11 -17.37 18.37
CA GLU A 303 20.48 -17.98 17.20
C GLU A 303 20.82 -17.23 15.91
N LEU A 304 20.86 -15.89 15.92
CA LEU A 304 21.27 -15.09 14.77
C LEU A 304 22.74 -15.33 14.38
N VAL A 305 23.63 -15.58 15.35
CA VAL A 305 25.02 -15.98 15.07
C VAL A 305 25.06 -17.38 14.46
N MET A 306 24.33 -18.33 15.04
CA MET A 306 24.27 -19.72 14.54
C MET A 306 23.68 -19.80 13.13
N ALA A 307 22.70 -18.96 12.82
CA ALA A 307 22.10 -18.85 11.50
C ALA A 307 22.96 -18.11 10.47
N GLY A 308 24.10 -17.54 10.88
CA GLY A 308 25.00 -16.78 10.01
C GLY A 308 24.52 -15.37 9.66
N CYS A 309 23.50 -14.85 10.37
CA CYS A 309 23.03 -13.48 10.22
C CYS A 309 23.98 -12.46 10.85
N LEU A 310 24.65 -12.85 11.94
CA LEU A 310 25.62 -12.03 12.66
C LEU A 310 27.00 -12.68 12.63
N ASP A 311 27.99 -11.93 12.14
CA ASP A 311 29.39 -12.33 12.22
C ASP A 311 30.02 -11.93 13.56
N PHE A 312 31.28 -12.30 13.76
CA PHE A 312 32.00 -11.98 15.00
C PHE A 312 32.20 -10.46 15.22
N MET A 313 32.29 -9.67 14.14
CA MET A 313 32.44 -8.21 14.26
C MET A 313 31.14 -7.57 14.72
N ALA A 314 30.02 -7.99 14.14
CA ALA A 314 28.67 -7.64 14.54
C ALA A 314 28.38 -8.01 16.00
N LEU A 315 28.70 -9.25 16.39
CA LEU A 315 28.55 -9.72 17.77
C LEU A 315 29.34 -8.84 18.75
N ARG A 316 30.60 -8.53 18.44
CA ARG A 316 31.44 -7.66 19.27
C ARG A 316 30.80 -6.28 19.44
N ASP A 317 30.26 -5.71 18.37
CA ASP A 317 29.68 -4.37 18.42
C ASP A 317 28.40 -4.36 19.26
N ILE A 318 27.53 -5.37 19.13
CA ILE A 318 26.35 -5.55 20.01
C ILE A 318 26.79 -5.73 21.46
N PHE A 319 27.79 -6.57 21.73
CA PHE A 319 28.24 -6.85 23.09
C PHE A 319 28.89 -5.66 23.77
N ARG A 320 29.50 -4.73 23.02
CA ARG A 320 29.98 -3.45 23.58
C ARG A 320 28.85 -2.62 24.18
N GLU A 321 27.68 -2.63 23.54
CA GLU A 321 26.50 -1.95 24.06
C GLU A 321 25.92 -2.71 25.27
N VAL A 322 25.83 -4.04 25.18
CA VAL A 322 25.33 -4.90 26.27
C VAL A 322 26.13 -4.75 27.56
N VAL A 323 27.46 -4.55 27.49
CA VAL A 323 28.29 -4.30 28.69
C VAL A 323 27.80 -3.10 29.50
N LEU A 324 27.14 -2.14 28.85
CA LEU A 324 26.68 -0.90 29.48
C LEU A 324 25.33 -1.07 30.21
N CYS A 325 24.59 -2.14 29.94
CA CYS A 325 23.29 -2.42 30.54
C CYS A 325 23.42 -2.90 32.00
N ASN A 326 22.31 -2.93 32.73
CA ASN A 326 22.28 -3.42 34.12
C ASN A 326 22.26 -4.96 34.23
N PHE A 327 21.99 -5.67 33.12
CA PHE A 327 21.82 -7.13 33.09
C PHE A 327 22.76 -7.88 32.11
N PRO A 328 24.06 -7.55 32.01
CA PRO A 328 24.96 -8.16 31.03
C PRO A 328 25.13 -9.67 31.28
N ASP A 329 25.18 -10.09 32.55
CA ASP A 329 25.36 -11.49 32.93
C ASP A 329 24.21 -12.39 32.48
N LEU A 330 22.97 -11.88 32.45
CA LEU A 330 21.80 -12.62 31.95
C LEU A 330 21.88 -12.82 30.44
N ILE A 331 22.24 -11.76 29.71
CA ILE A 331 22.38 -11.79 28.24
C ILE A 331 23.52 -12.74 27.86
N TYR A 332 24.71 -12.59 28.48
CA TYR A 332 25.85 -13.46 28.20
C TYR A 332 25.61 -14.91 28.63
N GLY A 333 25.00 -15.13 29.80
CA GLY A 333 24.69 -16.46 30.30
C GLY A 333 23.74 -17.21 29.36
N SER A 334 22.67 -16.54 28.92
CA SER A 334 21.72 -17.11 27.96
C SER A 334 22.37 -17.37 26.60
N PHE A 335 23.13 -16.41 26.08
CA PHE A 335 23.88 -16.56 24.83
C PHE A 335 24.81 -17.78 24.87
N LEU A 336 25.65 -17.89 25.91
CA LEU A 336 26.58 -19.01 26.07
C LEU A 336 25.85 -20.33 26.26
N SER A 337 24.72 -20.35 26.98
CA SER A 337 23.89 -21.53 27.14
C SER A 337 23.41 -22.06 25.79
N VAL A 338 22.88 -21.20 24.92
CA VAL A 338 22.48 -21.56 23.56
C VAL A 338 23.67 -22.05 22.75
N MET A 339 24.75 -21.27 22.67
CA MET A 339 25.96 -21.65 21.93
C MET A 339 26.53 -22.99 22.40
N SER A 340 26.52 -23.27 23.71
CA SER A 340 27.04 -24.51 24.28
C SER A 340 26.22 -25.74 23.88
N ARG A 341 24.89 -25.59 23.74
CA ARG A 341 23.99 -26.66 23.26
C ARG A 341 24.34 -27.10 21.83
N TYR A 342 24.79 -26.17 20.99
CA TYR A 342 25.19 -26.47 19.61
C TYR A 342 26.64 -26.99 19.50
N THR A 343 27.57 -26.49 20.34
CA THR A 343 28.97 -26.95 20.29
C THR A 343 29.14 -28.44 20.58
N LEU A 344 28.29 -29.10 21.37
CA LEU A 344 28.46 -30.53 21.67
C LEU A 344 27.99 -31.46 20.53
N HIS A 345 26.97 -31.06 19.77
CA HIS A 345 26.43 -31.86 18.68
C HIS A 345 27.25 -31.70 17.39
N ASP A 346 27.72 -30.47 17.10
CA ASP A 346 28.47 -30.17 15.88
C ASP A 346 29.98 -30.45 16.01
N PHE A 347 30.61 -30.32 17.19
CA PHE A 347 32.01 -30.76 17.35
C PHE A 347 32.18 -32.28 17.18
N LEU A 348 31.16 -33.08 17.49
CA LEU A 348 31.21 -34.54 17.33
C LEU A 348 30.79 -35.01 15.93
N SER A 349 30.29 -34.11 15.08
CA SER A 349 29.91 -34.40 13.70
C SER A 349 30.77 -33.70 12.64
N ILE A 350 31.83 -32.99 13.06
CA ILE A 350 32.95 -32.66 12.17
C ILE A 350 33.74 -33.94 11.91
N ASP A 351 33.53 -34.47 10.71
CA ASP A 351 34.23 -35.61 10.15
C ASP A 351 35.74 -35.30 10.04
N LEU A 352 36.52 -35.87 10.97
CA LEU A 352 37.99 -35.78 11.02
C LEU A 352 38.66 -36.41 9.79
N GLU A 353 37.91 -37.06 8.89
CA GLU A 353 38.40 -37.54 7.60
C GLU A 353 38.65 -36.40 6.59
N SER A 354 37.97 -35.27 6.71
CA SER A 354 38.12 -34.13 5.78
C SER A 354 39.43 -33.33 5.96
N LEU A 355 40.25 -33.66 6.95
CA LEU A 355 41.57 -33.06 7.21
C LEU A 355 42.75 -33.93 6.76
N LYS A 356 42.52 -34.96 5.94
CA LYS A 356 43.58 -35.88 5.47
C LYS A 356 43.83 -35.98 3.97
N GLU A 357 43.24 -35.14 3.12
CA GLU A 357 43.60 -35.10 1.68
C GLU A 357 43.98 -33.70 1.20
#